data_AF-A0A940EXC1-F1
#
_entry.id   AF-A0A940EXC1-F1
#
_cell.length_a   1.000
_cell.length_b   1.000
_cell.length_c   1.000
_cell.angle_alpha   90.00
_cell.angle_beta   90.00
_cell.angle_gamma   90.00
#
_symmetry.space_group_name_H-M   'P 1'
#
loop_
_entity.id
_entity.type
_entity.pdbx_description
1 polymer ?
#
loop_
_entity_poly.entity_id
_entity_poly.type
_entity_poly.pdbx_seq_one_letter_code
_entity_poly.pdbx_strand_id
1 'polypeptide(L)'
;MAVRDLVEDAKYWFDPGSGMTTDTAAVRFHHRLVAIHPFPNGNGRHARLLTDLVLRSVGAAAFTWGSRDLAAAGEVRNRYIAALRRADAGDDTALLAFVRS
;
A
#
# COMPACT_ATOMS: atom_id res chain seq x y z
N MET A 1 -17.67 -6.52 -7.04
CA MET A 1 -17.92 -5.76 -5.79
C MET A 1 -16.64 -5.47 -5.01
N ALA A 2 -15.58 -6.29 -5.12
CA ALA A 2 -14.35 -6.13 -4.32
C ALA A 2 -13.73 -4.72 -4.21
N VAL A 3 -13.69 -3.92 -5.29
CA VAL A 3 -13.19 -2.53 -5.21
C VAL A 3 -14.11 -1.62 -4.39
N ARG A 4 -15.43 -1.81 -4.49
CA ARG A 4 -16.40 -1.10 -3.64
C ARG A 4 -16.18 -1.47 -2.18
N ASP A 5 -16.03 -2.77 -1.90
CA ASP A 5 -15.81 -3.26 -0.53
C ASP A 5 -14.51 -2.72 0.05
N LEU A 6 -13.44 -2.67 -0.76
CA LEU A 6 -12.18 -2.02 -0.39
C LEU A 6 -12.37 -0.54 -0.02
N VAL A 7 -13.21 0.20 -0.76
CA VAL A 7 -13.45 1.62 -0.46
C VAL A 7 -14.19 1.78 0.87
N GLU A 8 -15.18 0.93 1.16
CA GLU A 8 -15.87 0.96 2.46
C GLU A 8 -14.94 0.56 3.62
N ASP A 9 -14.13 -0.48 3.42
CA ASP A 9 -13.11 -0.89 4.40
C ASP A 9 -12.10 0.23 4.66
N ALA A 10 -11.65 0.92 3.61
CA ALA A 10 -10.70 2.03 3.72
C ALA A 10 -11.28 3.18 4.54
N LYS A 11 -12.56 3.55 4.35
CA LYS A 11 -13.21 4.58 5.18
C LYS A 11 -13.12 4.24 6.66
N TYR A 12 -13.33 2.97 7.00
CA TYR A 12 -13.17 2.51 8.38
C TYR A 12 -11.70 2.55 8.83
N TRP A 13 -10.74 2.05 8.04
CA TRP A 13 -9.33 2.03 8.44
C TRP A 13 -8.71 3.41 8.64
N PHE A 14 -9.16 4.41 7.88
CA PHE A 14 -8.71 5.79 8.04
C PHE A 14 -9.49 6.57 9.10
N ASP A 15 -10.55 5.99 9.69
CA ASP A 15 -11.29 6.61 10.77
C ASP A 15 -10.45 6.63 12.07
N PRO A 16 -10.43 7.75 12.82
CA PRO A 16 -9.70 7.85 14.09
C PRO A 16 -10.11 6.80 15.14
N GLY A 17 -11.35 6.31 15.09
CA GLY A 17 -11.89 5.28 15.99
C GLY A 17 -11.45 3.85 15.65
N SER A 18 -10.80 3.62 14.51
CA SER A 18 -10.31 2.28 14.12
C SER A 18 -9.12 1.79 14.94
N GLY A 19 -8.40 2.70 15.61
CA GLY A 19 -7.15 2.41 16.31
C GLY A 19 -5.96 2.14 15.36
N MET A 20 -6.13 2.32 14.05
CA MET A 20 -5.08 2.13 13.06
C MET A 20 -4.28 3.41 12.84
N THR A 21 -2.98 3.28 12.59
CA THR A 21 -2.19 4.42 12.10
C THR A 21 -2.50 4.67 10.62
N THR A 22 -2.32 5.90 10.15
CA THR A 22 -2.47 6.27 8.74
C THR A 22 -1.60 5.39 7.82
N ASP A 23 -0.38 5.06 8.25
CA ASP A 23 0.53 4.21 7.48
C ASP A 23 -0.01 2.77 7.37
N THR A 24 -0.52 2.21 8.48
CA THR A 24 -1.14 0.87 8.47
C THR A 24 -2.37 0.85 7.57
N ALA A 25 -3.23 1.86 7.65
CA ALA A 25 -4.42 1.96 6.81
C ALA A 25 -4.05 2.07 5.31
N ALA A 26 -3.08 2.92 4.97
CA ALA A 26 -2.62 3.11 3.60
C ALA A 26 -1.90 1.87 3.03
N VAL A 27 -1.09 1.17 3.82
CA VAL A 27 -0.45 -0.09 3.42
C VAL A 27 -1.48 -1.17 3.14
N ARG A 28 -2.48 -1.34 4.00
CA ARG A 28 -3.56 -2.32 3.79
C ARG A 28 -4.40 -1.98 2.56
N PHE A 29 -4.72 -0.70 2.38
CA PHE A 29 -5.41 -0.23 1.17
C PHE A 29 -4.64 -0.58 -0.09
N HIS A 30 -3.33 -0.26 -0.13
CA HIS A 30 -2.44 -0.58 -1.25
C HIS A 30 -2.39 -2.08 -1.53
N HIS A 31 -2.10 -2.89 -0.51
CA HIS A 31 -1.96 -4.34 -0.63
C HIS A 31 -3.24 -4.98 -1.18
N ARG A 32 -4.39 -4.63 -0.59
CA ARG A 32 -5.67 -5.18 -1.02
C ARG A 32 -6.06 -4.72 -2.43
N LEU A 33 -5.73 -3.49 -2.82
CA LEU A 33 -5.96 -3.01 -4.19
C LEU A 33 -5.09 -3.75 -5.22
N VAL A 34 -3.83 -4.04 -4.90
CA VAL A 34 -2.97 -4.89 -5.74
C VAL A 34 -3.55 -6.29 -5.87
N ALA A 35 -4.05 -6.87 -4.78
CA ALA A 35 -4.63 -8.20 -4.75
C ALA A 35 -5.94 -8.32 -5.56
N ILE A 36 -6.80 -7.30 -5.50
CA ILE A 36 -8.05 -7.26 -6.29
C ILE A 36 -7.78 -7.27 -7.80
N HIS A 37 -6.66 -6.68 -8.23
CA HIS A 37 -6.19 -6.68 -9.62
C HIS A 37 -7.26 -6.24 -10.66
N PRO A 38 -7.84 -5.03 -10.53
CA PRO A 38 -9.01 -4.62 -11.32
C PRO A 38 -8.77 -4.42 -12.82
N PHE A 39 -7.52 -4.33 -13.26
CA PHE A 39 -7.15 -4.10 -14.67
C PHE A 39 -6.31 -5.25 -15.24
N PRO A 40 -6.25 -5.44 -16.57
CA PRO A 40 -5.38 -6.44 -17.18
C PRO A 40 -3.89 -6.17 -16.94
N ASN A 41 -3.49 -4.90 -16.78
CA ASN A 41 -2.11 -4.49 -16.59
C ASN A 41 -2.03 -3.21 -15.75
N GLY A 42 -0.89 -3.03 -15.06
CA GLY A 42 -0.59 -1.77 -14.36
C GLY A 42 -1.13 -1.65 -12.93
N ASN A 43 -1.73 -2.70 -12.35
CA ASN A 43 -2.32 -2.67 -11.01
C ASN A 43 -1.35 -2.19 -9.92
N GLY A 44 -0.08 -2.58 -9.97
CA GLY A 44 0.93 -2.08 -9.02
C GLY A 44 1.22 -0.58 -9.14
N ARG A 45 1.18 -0.01 -10.36
CA ARG A 45 1.35 1.44 -10.59
C ARG A 45 0.10 2.20 -10.15
N HIS A 46 -1.07 1.67 -10.52
CA HIS A 46 -2.36 2.21 -10.11
C HIS A 46 -2.51 2.24 -8.58
N ALA A 47 -2.19 1.14 -7.90
CA ALA A 47 -2.34 1.05 -6.45
C ALA A 47 -1.40 2.01 -5.71
N ARG A 48 -0.13 2.12 -6.14
CA ARG A 48 0.80 3.10 -5.56
C ARG A 48 0.32 4.54 -5.72
N LEU A 49 -0.07 4.91 -6.95
CA LEU A 49 -0.59 6.25 -7.23
C LEU A 49 -1.83 6.56 -6.39
N LEU A 50 -2.80 5.64 -6.35
CA LEU A 50 -4.03 5.87 -5.59
C LEU A 50 -3.76 5.95 -4.09
N THR A 51 -2.83 5.15 -3.57
CA THR A 51 -2.40 5.22 -2.16
C THR A 51 -1.76 6.58 -1.84
N ASP A 52 -0.89 7.09 -2.72
CA ASP A 52 -0.28 8.41 -2.54
C ASP A 52 -1.33 9.54 -2.57
N LEU A 53 -2.37 9.42 -3.42
CA LEU A 53 -3.48 10.37 -3.45
C LEU A 53 -4.32 10.33 -2.16
N VAL A 54 -4.59 9.13 -1.63
CA VAL A 54 -5.28 8.98 -0.34
C VAL A 54 -4.47 9.59 0.79
N LEU A 55 -3.17 9.29 0.88
CA LEU A 55 -2.27 9.89 1.87
C LEU A 55 -2.29 11.42 1.80
N ARG A 56 -2.21 11.98 0.58
CA ARG A 56 -2.32 13.43 0.36
C ARG A 56 -3.66 14.01 0.83
N SER A 57 -4.77 13.31 0.58
CA SER A 57 -6.10 13.78 0.98
C SER A 57 -6.30 13.86 2.49
N VAL A 58 -5.55 13.07 3.26
CA VAL A 58 -5.56 13.10 4.74
C VAL A 58 -4.39 13.90 5.33
N GLY A 59 -3.64 14.64 4.51
CA GLY A 59 -2.52 15.47 4.95
C GLY A 59 -1.25 14.71 5.35
N ALA A 60 -1.14 13.43 4.98
CA ALA A 60 0.01 12.60 5.28
C ALA A 60 1.08 12.67 4.18
N ALA A 61 2.34 12.47 4.57
CA ALA A 61 3.44 12.37 3.62
C ALA A 61 3.31 11.11 2.75
N ALA A 62 3.51 11.27 1.44
CA ALA A 62 3.54 10.17 0.49
C ALA A 62 4.60 9.12 0.86
N PHE A 63 4.38 7.88 0.43
CA PHE A 63 5.35 6.81 0.63
C PHE A 63 6.58 7.00 -0.26
N THR A 64 7.74 6.54 0.21
CA THR A 64 8.99 6.58 -0.56
C THR A 64 9.05 5.44 -1.55
N TRP A 65 8.30 4.36 -1.33
CA TRP A 65 8.28 3.16 -2.16
C TRP A 65 9.69 2.54 -2.37
N GLY A 66 10.57 2.68 -1.39
CA GLY A 66 11.97 2.22 -1.45
C GLY A 66 12.85 3.03 -2.41
N SER A 67 12.44 4.23 -2.80
CA SER A 67 13.17 5.09 -3.77
C SER A 67 14.51 5.63 -3.26
N ARG A 68 14.88 5.42 -2.00
CA ARG A 68 16.21 5.78 -1.49
C ARG A 68 17.33 4.89 -2.06
N ASP A 69 17.01 3.68 -2.55
CA ASP A 69 17.97 2.73 -3.16
C ASP A 69 17.96 2.80 -4.70
N LEU A 70 18.29 3.96 -5.27
CA LEU A 70 18.28 4.18 -6.73
C LEU A 70 19.32 3.33 -7.49
N ALA A 71 20.37 2.86 -6.83
CA ALA A 71 21.44 2.08 -7.45
C ALA A 71 21.03 0.64 -7.83
N ALA A 72 19.90 0.14 -7.30
CA ALA A 72 19.52 -1.26 -7.44
C ALA A 72 18.01 -1.44 -7.68
N ALA A 73 17.50 -0.93 -8.81
CA ALA A 73 16.09 -1.04 -9.18
C ALA A 73 15.54 -2.49 -9.12
N GLY A 74 16.37 -3.49 -9.43
CA GLY A 74 16.03 -4.91 -9.29
C GLY A 74 15.84 -5.35 -7.83
N GLU A 75 16.71 -4.89 -6.92
CA GLU A 75 16.63 -5.22 -5.50
C GLU A 75 15.43 -4.56 -4.82
N VAL A 76 15.14 -3.29 -5.15
CA VAL A 76 13.95 -2.59 -4.64
C VAL A 76 12.68 -3.35 -5.03
N ARG A 77 12.60 -3.81 -6.28
CA ARG A 77 11.47 -4.64 -6.75
C ARG A 77 11.37 -5.96 -5.98
N ASN A 78 12.50 -6.64 -5.76
CA ASN A 78 12.51 -7.91 -5.04
C ASN A 78 12.07 -7.74 -3.59
N ARG A 79 12.54 -6.71 -2.89
CA ARG A 79 12.10 -6.37 -1.53
C ARG A 79 10.60 -6.06 -1.48
N TYR A 80 10.11 -5.28 -2.44
CA TYR A 80 8.68 -4.97 -2.55
C TYR A 80 7.83 -6.24 -2.72
N ILE A 81 8.21 -7.13 -3.64
CA ILE A 81 7.48 -8.39 -3.87
C ILE A 81 7.55 -9.30 -2.64
N ALA A 82 8.71 -9.40 -2.00
CA ALA A 82 8.86 -10.17 -0.76
C ALA A 82 7.99 -9.62 0.37
N ALA A 83 7.88 -8.30 0.49
CA ALA A 83 7.03 -7.64 1.46
C ALA A 83 5.53 -7.88 1.18
N LEU A 84 5.09 -7.82 -0.08
CA LEU A 84 3.73 -8.18 -0.47
C LEU A 84 3.39 -9.63 -0.11
N ARG A 85 4.31 -10.58 -0.37
CA ARG A 85 4.10 -12.00 -0.04
C ARG A 85 3.96 -12.25 1.46
N ARG A 86 4.62 -11.45 2.32
CA ARG A 86 4.41 -11.52 3.77
C ARG A 86 3.05 -10.94 4.16
N ALA A 87 2.65 -9.83 3.54
CA ALA A 87 1.32 -9.25 3.74
C ALA A 87 0.21 -10.21 3.28
N ASP A 88 0.43 -11.01 2.23
CA ASP A 88 -0.52 -12.07 1.82
C ASP A 88 -0.76 -13.10 2.94
N ALA A 89 0.21 -13.31 3.84
CA ALA A 89 0.10 -14.17 5.01
C ALA A 89 -0.46 -13.45 6.27
N GLY A 90 -0.91 -12.19 6.14
CA GLY A 90 -1.44 -11.36 7.22
C GLY A 90 -0.38 -10.58 8.01
N ASP A 91 0.88 -10.59 7.57
CA ASP A 91 1.97 -9.86 8.20
C ASP A 91 2.40 -8.63 7.38
N ASP A 92 1.84 -7.48 7.74
CA ASP A 92 2.07 -6.19 7.08
C ASP A 92 3.42 -5.55 7.45
N THR A 93 4.18 -6.11 8.41
CA THR A 93 5.36 -5.45 9.00
C THR A 93 6.45 -5.14 7.97
N ALA A 94 6.74 -6.10 7.09
CA ALA A 94 7.73 -5.93 6.04
C ALA A 94 7.31 -4.87 5.00
N LEU A 95 6.01 -4.78 4.72
CA LEU A 95 5.48 -3.82 3.76
C LEU A 95 5.46 -2.41 4.34
N LEU A 96 5.09 -2.25 5.62
CA LEU A 96 5.21 -1.00 6.37
C LEU A 96 6.64 -0.45 6.38
N ALA A 97 7.62 -1.31 6.68
CA ALA A 97 9.02 -0.91 6.63
C ALA A 97 9.45 -0.50 5.21
N PHE A 98 9.04 -1.25 4.19
CA PHE A 98 9.38 -0.98 2.79
C PHE A 98 8.82 0.36 2.27
N VAL A 99 7.57 0.70 2.59
CA VAL A 99 6.96 1.92 2.02
C VAL A 99 7.54 3.22 2.57
N ARG A 100 8.30 3.15 3.66
CA ARG A 100 9.03 4.28 4.27
C ARG A 100 10.56 4.19 4.11
N SER A 101 11.08 3.21 3.37
CA SER A 101 12.52 2.99 3.21
C SER A 101 13.21 3.84 2.14
#